data_AF-A0A7C5JSE0-F1
#
_entry.id   AF-A0A7C5JSE0-F1
#
_cell.length_a   1.000
_cell.length_b   1.000
_cell.length_c   1.000
_cell.angle_alpha   90.00
_cell.angle_beta   90.00
_cell.angle_gamma   90.00
#
_symmetry.space_group_name_H-M   'P 1'
#
loop_
_entity.id
_entity.type
_entity.pdbx_description
1 polymer ?
#
loop_
_entity_poly.entity_id
_entity_poly.type
_entity_poly.pdbx_seq_one_letter_code
_entity_poly.pdbx_strand_id
1 'polypeptide(L)'
;MSEVRRRNDGELKSSLVPAPIAGILSLLVPGLGHILARAYQRGILLLLSTASIFGLIYWRITIIGRRKELFLEKASLAFDLQPLLLIVTLGAILLYLWIAYDAFRTARTARAGLGPFIMVLIVFFGLGWQIGEIDLPLLTREVGKARYRLGQVMWPWDRAIERAPIQAEAIQSLEVPCDEDPPPPN
;
A
#
# COMPACT_ATOMS: atom_id res chain seq x y z
N MET A 1 -24.82 -16.99 -57.09
CA MET A 1 -23.48 -16.54 -56.66
C MET A 1 -23.71 -15.44 -55.64
N SER A 2 -23.74 -15.74 -54.34
CA SER A 2 -22.61 -15.99 -53.41
C SER A 2 -22.61 -14.78 -52.46
N GLU A 3 -22.74 -14.85 -51.14
CA GLU A 3 -22.51 -15.91 -50.18
C GLU A 3 -23.17 -15.50 -48.87
N VAL A 4 -23.75 -16.48 -48.19
CA VAL A 4 -24.16 -16.42 -46.79
C VAL A 4 -22.90 -16.21 -45.94
N ARG A 5 -22.79 -15.09 -45.21
CA ARG A 5 -21.77 -14.92 -44.15
C ARG A 5 -22.42 -14.95 -42.76
N ARG A 6 -22.90 -16.14 -42.38
CA ARG A 6 -22.96 -16.56 -40.96
C ARG A 6 -21.60 -17.14 -40.57
N ARG A 7 -21.00 -16.62 -39.49
CA ARG A 7 -19.93 -17.18 -38.62
C ARG A 7 -19.09 -15.99 -38.10
N ASN A 8 -18.85 -15.77 -36.81
CA ASN A 8 -18.89 -16.64 -35.64
C ASN A 8 -19.32 -15.81 -34.42
N ASP A 9 -20.44 -16.17 -33.80
CA ASP A 9 -20.65 -15.97 -32.38
C ASP A 9 -19.63 -16.86 -31.66
N GLY A 10 -18.46 -16.30 -31.40
CA GLY A 10 -17.39 -16.94 -30.66
C GLY A 10 -17.86 -17.24 -29.26
N GLU A 11 -18.41 -18.45 -29.09
CA GLU A 11 -18.53 -19.22 -27.86
C GLU A 11 -18.56 -18.36 -26.58
N LEU A 12 -19.75 -17.85 -26.25
CA LEU A 12 -20.10 -17.61 -24.85
C LEU A 12 -19.94 -18.95 -24.12
N LYS A 13 -18.73 -19.22 -23.61
CA LYS A 13 -18.39 -20.42 -22.86
C LYS A 13 -19.20 -20.41 -21.57
N SER A 14 -20.36 -21.03 -21.70
CA SER A 14 -21.29 -21.37 -20.65
C SER A 14 -20.55 -22.00 -19.48
N SER A 15 -20.84 -21.50 -18.29
CA SER A 15 -20.34 -22.02 -17.02
C SER A 15 -20.58 -23.53 -16.96
N LEU A 16 -19.51 -24.31 -16.82
CA LEU A 16 -19.56 -25.77 -16.68
C LEU A 16 -20.15 -26.22 -15.34
N VAL A 17 -20.39 -25.30 -14.41
CA VAL A 17 -20.95 -25.60 -13.09
C VAL A 17 -22.19 -24.73 -12.84
N PRO A 18 -23.31 -25.31 -12.35
CA PRO A 18 -24.49 -24.56 -11.97
C PRO A 18 -24.15 -23.42 -11.01
N ALA A 19 -24.67 -22.22 -11.31
CA ALA A 19 -24.56 -21.00 -10.50
C ALA A 19 -24.70 -21.16 -8.97
N PRO A 20 -25.59 -22.03 -8.42
CA PRO A 20 -25.66 -22.23 -6.97
C PRO A 20 -24.42 -22.89 -6.37
N ILE A 21 -23.79 -23.83 -7.08
CA ILE A 21 -22.60 -24.55 -6.58
C ILE A 21 -21.39 -23.62 -6.56
N ALA A 22 -21.24 -22.75 -7.57
CA ALA A 22 -20.20 -21.71 -7.59
C ALA A 22 -20.38 -20.69 -6.44
N GLY A 23 -21.63 -20.34 -6.11
CA GLY A 23 -21.95 -19.49 -4.96
C GLY A 23 -21.62 -20.15 -3.62
N ILE A 24 -21.99 -21.43 -3.43
CA ILE A 24 -21.72 -22.19 -2.20
C ILE A 24 -20.22 -22.44 -2.00
N LEU A 25 -19.48 -22.73 -3.07
CA LEU A 25 -18.02 -22.88 -3.00
C LEU A 25 -17.31 -21.55 -2.69
N SER A 26 -17.82 -20.42 -3.20
CA SER A 26 -17.31 -19.10 -2.82
C SER A 26 -17.72 -18.68 -1.40
N LEU A 27 -18.76 -19.30 -0.84
CA LEU A 27 -19.21 -19.12 0.54
C LEU A 27 -18.35 -19.92 1.53
N LEU A 28 -17.74 -21.02 1.09
CA LEU A 28 -16.82 -21.82 1.90
C LEU A 28 -15.39 -21.28 1.85
N VAL A 29 -14.95 -20.83 0.67
CA VAL A 29 -13.65 -20.17 0.48
C VAL A 29 -13.81 -19.04 -0.56
N PRO A 30 -13.56 -17.79 -0.18
CA PRO A 30 -13.74 -16.65 -1.08
C PRO A 30 -12.83 -16.82 -2.30
N GLY A 31 -13.41 -16.77 -3.51
CA GLY A 31 -12.68 -16.91 -4.77
C GLY A 31 -12.62 -18.32 -5.38
N LEU A 32 -12.97 -19.38 -4.65
CA LEU A 32 -12.99 -20.76 -5.20
C LEU A 32 -14.06 -20.94 -6.30
N GLY A 33 -15.19 -20.25 -6.17
CA GLY A 33 -16.26 -20.25 -7.20
C GLY A 33 -15.85 -19.60 -8.53
N HIS A 34 -14.89 -18.67 -8.54
CA HIS A 34 -14.39 -18.01 -9.75
C HIS A 34 -13.27 -18.79 -10.46
N ILE A 35 -12.49 -19.57 -9.70
CA ILE A 35 -11.46 -20.48 -10.22
C ILE A 35 -12.09 -21.56 -11.10
N LEU A 36 -13.21 -22.15 -10.65
CA LEU A 36 -13.94 -23.17 -11.43
C LEU A 36 -14.71 -22.60 -12.63
N ALA A 37 -15.10 -21.32 -12.59
CA ALA A 37 -15.79 -20.63 -13.69
C ALA A 37 -14.84 -20.11 -14.79
N ARG A 38 -13.59 -20.61 -14.85
CA ARG A 38 -12.57 -20.26 -15.86
C ARG A 38 -12.04 -18.81 -15.78
N ALA A 39 -12.34 -18.08 -14.71
CA ALA A 39 -11.79 -16.76 -14.40
C ALA A 39 -10.68 -16.85 -13.33
N TYR A 40 -9.71 -17.75 -13.56
CA TYR A 40 -8.62 -18.07 -12.62
C TYR A 40 -7.90 -16.85 -12.05
N GLN A 41 -7.56 -15.88 -12.90
CA GLN A 41 -6.86 -14.66 -12.46
C GLN A 41 -7.68 -13.84 -11.46
N ARG A 42 -8.98 -13.68 -11.69
CA ARG A 42 -9.86 -12.94 -10.77
C ARG A 42 -10.11 -13.70 -9.48
N GLY A 43 -10.36 -15.00 -9.58
CA GLY A 43 -10.61 -15.86 -8.43
C GLY A 43 -9.43 -15.94 -7.48
N ILE A 44 -8.22 -16.17 -8.01
CA ILE A 44 -6.99 -16.22 -7.21
C ILE A 44 -6.72 -14.85 -6.57
N LEU A 45 -6.87 -13.75 -7.32
CA LEU A 45 -6.59 -12.42 -6.79
C LEU A 45 -7.55 -12.05 -5.64
N LEU A 46 -8.84 -12.36 -5.77
CA LEU A 46 -9.84 -12.13 -4.71
C LEU A 46 -9.64 -13.06 -3.51
N LEU A 47 -9.22 -14.31 -3.73
CA LEU A 47 -8.90 -15.24 -2.66
C LEU A 47 -7.69 -14.77 -1.86
N LEU A 48 -6.58 -14.46 -2.55
CA LEU A 48 -5.34 -14.01 -1.91
C LEU A 48 -5.54 -12.69 -1.18
N SER A 49 -6.28 -11.74 -1.78
CA SER A 49 -6.56 -10.46 -1.14
C SER A 49 -7.41 -10.65 0.11
N THR A 50 -8.47 -11.46 0.04
CA THR A 50 -9.34 -11.71 1.19
C THR A 50 -8.59 -12.44 2.30
N ALA A 51 -7.82 -13.48 1.97
CA ALA A 51 -6.98 -14.19 2.94
C ALA A 51 -5.96 -13.25 3.60
N SER A 52 -5.33 -12.37 2.84
CA SER A 52 -4.40 -11.38 3.37
C SER A 52 -5.11 -10.35 4.28
N ILE A 53 -6.30 -9.88 3.92
CA ILE A 53 -7.11 -8.96 4.74
C ILE A 53 -7.44 -9.59 6.09
N PHE A 54 -8.01 -10.80 6.09
CA PHE A 54 -8.35 -11.51 7.33
C PHE A 54 -7.10 -11.86 8.15
N GLY A 55 -6.00 -12.25 7.49
CA GLY A 55 -4.72 -12.51 8.15
C GLY A 55 -4.17 -11.27 8.86
N LEU A 56 -4.23 -10.10 8.21
CA LEU A 56 -3.80 -8.83 8.81
C LEU A 56 -4.70 -8.39 9.96
N ILE A 57 -6.03 -8.52 9.83
CA ILE A 57 -6.98 -8.23 10.91
C ILE A 57 -6.71 -9.13 12.12
N TYR A 58 -6.57 -10.44 11.88
CA TYR A 58 -6.25 -11.41 12.93
C TYR A 58 -4.94 -11.05 13.63
N TRP A 59 -3.87 -10.82 12.86
CA TRP A 59 -2.58 -10.41 13.39
C TRP A 59 -2.70 -9.14 14.24
N ARG A 60 -3.42 -8.13 13.76
CA ARG A 60 -3.64 -6.86 14.48
C ARG A 60 -4.37 -7.08 15.81
N ILE A 61 -5.44 -7.87 15.82
CA ILE A 61 -6.20 -8.21 17.04
C ILE A 61 -5.29 -8.94 18.04
N THR A 62 -4.45 -9.87 17.59
CA THR A 62 -3.55 -10.61 18.50
C THR A 62 -2.46 -9.74 19.13
N ILE A 63 -1.96 -8.73 18.42
CA ILE A 63 -1.00 -7.76 18.98
C ILE A 63 -1.66 -6.91 20.06
N ILE A 64 -2.85 -6.37 19.80
CA ILE A 64 -3.55 -5.48 20.73
C ILE A 64 -4.02 -6.26 21.98
N GLY A 65 -4.57 -7.46 21.77
CA GLY A 65 -5.14 -8.31 22.81
C GLY A 65 -4.14 -9.22 23.51
N ARG A 66 -2.82 -9.01 23.42
CA ARG A 66 -1.80 -9.95 23.93
C ARG A 66 -2.00 -10.36 25.40
N ARG A 67 -2.64 -9.50 26.21
CA ARG A 67 -2.89 -9.71 27.66
C ARG A 67 -4.11 -10.58 28.00
N LYS A 68 -4.94 -10.95 27.02
CA LYS A 68 -6.13 -11.79 27.25
C LYS A 68 -5.87 -13.21 26.75
N GLU A 69 -6.51 -14.20 27.35
CA GLU A 69 -6.39 -15.62 26.93
C GLU A 69 -7.39 -15.93 25.79
N LEU A 70 -8.66 -15.55 25.97
CA LEU A 70 -9.76 -15.79 25.04
C LEU A 70 -9.76 -14.84 23.83
N PHE A 71 -9.93 -15.38 22.62
CA PHE A 71 -9.96 -14.58 21.38
C PHE A 71 -11.10 -13.55 21.34
N LEU A 72 -12.28 -13.91 21.86
CA LEU A 72 -13.43 -12.99 21.90
C LEU A 72 -13.14 -11.76 22.76
N GLU A 73 -12.45 -11.94 23.90
CA GLU A 73 -12.02 -10.84 24.76
C GLU A 73 -10.91 -10.00 24.12
N LYS A 74 -10.03 -10.62 23.31
CA LYS A 74 -9.04 -9.90 22.50
C LYS A 74 -9.73 -9.01 21.49
N ALA A 75 -10.74 -9.53 20.80
CA ALA A 75 -11.47 -8.82 19.76
C ALA A 75 -12.28 -7.66 20.34
N SER A 76 -13.05 -7.88 21.42
CA SER A 76 -13.83 -6.82 22.06
C SER A 76 -12.92 -5.67 22.54
N LEU A 77 -11.83 -6.00 23.23
CA LEU A 77 -10.86 -5.02 23.69
C LEU A 77 -10.21 -4.26 22.51
N ALA A 78 -9.87 -4.95 21.43
CA ALA A 78 -9.28 -4.33 20.25
C ALA A 78 -10.25 -3.36 19.54
N PHE A 79 -11.54 -3.69 19.49
CA PHE A 79 -12.57 -2.82 18.92
C PHE A 79 -12.87 -1.62 19.81
N ASP A 80 -12.86 -1.79 21.13
CA ASP A 80 -13.04 -0.68 22.08
C ASP A 80 -11.89 0.33 22.01
N LEU A 81 -10.65 -0.15 21.82
CA LEU A 81 -9.46 0.69 21.72
C LEU A 81 -9.33 1.39 20.36
N GLN A 82 -9.72 0.73 19.28
CA GLN A 82 -9.54 1.22 17.91
C GLN A 82 -10.85 1.08 17.12
N PRO A 83 -11.76 2.07 17.16
CA PRO A 83 -13.06 1.99 16.48
C PRO A 83 -12.93 1.83 14.96
N LEU A 84 -11.82 2.30 14.37
CA LEU A 84 -11.53 2.12 12.95
C LEU A 84 -11.29 0.65 12.59
N LEU A 85 -10.72 -0.17 13.49
CA LEU A 85 -10.55 -1.62 13.28
C LEU A 85 -11.91 -2.31 13.13
N LEU A 86 -12.91 -1.89 13.91
CA LEU A 86 -14.26 -2.43 13.82
C LEU A 86 -14.90 -2.10 12.48
N ILE A 87 -14.77 -0.86 12.00
CA ILE A 87 -15.28 -0.43 10.68
C ILE A 87 -14.64 -1.25 9.57
N VAL A 88 -13.31 -1.42 9.61
CA VAL A 88 -12.57 -2.19 8.60
C VAL A 88 -12.94 -3.68 8.65
N THR A 89 -13.14 -4.24 9.84
CA THR A 89 -13.58 -5.63 10.01
C THR A 89 -14.98 -5.85 9.45
N LEU A 90 -15.92 -4.92 9.71
CA LEU A 90 -17.24 -4.94 9.10
C LEU A 90 -17.15 -4.82 7.57
N GLY A 91 -16.27 -3.95 7.06
CA GLY A 91 -15.98 -3.83 5.64
C GLY A 91 -15.46 -5.14 5.02
N ALA A 92 -14.59 -5.87 5.72
CA ALA A 92 -14.09 -7.17 5.29
C ALA A 92 -15.18 -8.25 5.26
N ILE A 93 -16.09 -8.25 6.24
CA ILE A 93 -17.26 -9.16 6.25
C ILE A 93 -18.21 -8.82 5.10
N LEU A 94 -18.48 -7.53 4.86
CA LEU A 94 -19.33 -7.10 3.75
C LEU A 94 -18.70 -7.45 2.40
N LEU A 95 -17.39 -7.26 2.25
CA LEU A 95 -16.62 -7.68 1.09
C LEU A 95 -16.76 -9.20 0.86
N TYR A 96 -16.64 -10.01 1.91
CA TYR A 96 -16.80 -11.46 1.84
C TYR A 96 -18.17 -11.85 1.25
N LEU A 97 -19.24 -11.26 1.78
CA LEU A 97 -20.61 -11.48 1.28
C LEU A 97 -20.78 -10.97 -0.16
N TRP A 98 -20.16 -9.84 -0.50
CA TRP A 98 -20.21 -9.28 -1.85
C TRP A 98 -19.51 -10.19 -2.85
N ILE A 99 -18.34 -10.75 -2.54
CA ILE A 99 -17.63 -11.71 -3.41
C ILE A 99 -18.53 -12.92 -3.71
N ALA A 100 -19.22 -13.46 -2.70
CA ALA A 100 -20.16 -14.57 -2.90
C ALA A 100 -21.34 -14.16 -3.80
N TYR A 101 -21.89 -12.96 -3.61
CA TYR A 101 -22.96 -12.43 -4.46
C TYR A 101 -22.51 -12.15 -5.91
N ASP A 102 -21.31 -11.61 -6.11
CA ASP A 102 -20.75 -11.31 -7.43
C ASP A 102 -20.44 -12.60 -8.22
N ALA A 103 -20.01 -13.67 -7.54
CA ALA A 103 -19.89 -15.00 -8.12
C ALA A 103 -21.23 -15.54 -8.63
N PHE A 104 -22.31 -15.39 -7.86
CA PHE A 104 -23.65 -15.79 -8.28
C PHE A 104 -24.14 -14.98 -9.49
N ARG A 105 -23.90 -13.66 -9.49
CA ARG A 105 -24.32 -12.78 -10.59
C ARG A 105 -23.54 -13.04 -11.88
N THR A 106 -22.22 -13.21 -11.77
CA THR A 106 -21.33 -13.49 -12.91
C THR A 106 -21.71 -14.79 -13.61
N ALA A 107 -22.12 -15.82 -12.87
CA ALA A 107 -22.60 -17.08 -13.44
C ALA A 107 -23.93 -16.93 -14.24
N ARG A 108 -24.73 -15.90 -13.96
CA ARG A 108 -26.06 -15.70 -14.59
C ARG A 108 -26.05 -14.72 -15.75
N THR A 109 -25.18 -13.71 -15.73
CA THR A 109 -25.17 -12.64 -16.74
C THR A 109 -23.87 -12.56 -17.56
N ALA A 110 -22.89 -13.44 -17.29
CA ALA A 110 -21.56 -13.46 -17.91
C ALA A 110 -20.80 -12.12 -17.85
N ARG A 111 -21.26 -11.16 -17.03
CA ARG A 111 -20.68 -9.82 -16.90
C ARG A 111 -20.15 -9.65 -15.48
N ALA A 112 -18.83 -9.70 -15.35
CA ALA A 112 -18.16 -9.62 -14.07
C ALA A 112 -17.92 -8.15 -13.67
N GLY A 113 -18.43 -7.73 -12.51
CA GLY A 113 -18.32 -6.36 -12.03
C GLY A 113 -16.90 -5.99 -11.56
N LEU A 114 -16.62 -4.69 -11.46
CA LEU A 114 -15.41 -4.16 -10.79
C LEU A 114 -15.64 -3.86 -9.30
N GLY A 115 -16.89 -3.94 -8.82
CA GLY A 115 -17.28 -3.60 -7.46
C GLY A 115 -16.47 -4.30 -6.35
N PRO A 116 -16.30 -5.64 -6.39
CA PRO A 116 -15.53 -6.34 -5.37
C PRO A 116 -14.06 -5.86 -5.27
N PHE A 117 -13.45 -5.51 -6.41
CA PHE A 117 -12.06 -5.00 -6.42
C PHE A 117 -11.94 -3.61 -5.81
N ILE A 118 -12.91 -2.72 -6.07
CA ILE A 118 -12.96 -1.40 -5.43
C ILE A 118 -13.13 -1.57 -3.91
N MET A 119 -14.00 -2.50 -3.48
CA MET A 119 -14.18 -2.78 -2.07
C MET A 119 -12.93 -3.37 -1.42
N VAL A 120 -12.21 -4.28 -2.09
CA VAL A 120 -10.88 -4.77 -1.65
C VAL A 120 -9.92 -3.60 -1.43
N LEU A 121 -9.86 -2.66 -2.38
CA LEU A 121 -8.98 -1.49 -2.27
C LEU A 121 -9.34 -0.61 -1.07
N ILE A 122 -10.63 -0.36 -0.83
CA ILE A 122 -11.11 0.40 0.33
C ILE A 122 -10.72 -0.28 1.64
N VAL A 123 -10.92 -1.60 1.77
CA VAL A 123 -10.58 -2.35 2.98
C VAL A 123 -9.07 -2.38 3.20
N PHE A 124 -8.26 -2.62 2.17
CA PHE A 124 -6.80 -2.56 2.29
C PHE A 124 -6.30 -1.16 2.63
N PHE A 125 -6.89 -0.13 2.03
CA PHE A 125 -6.55 1.24 2.37
C PHE A 125 -6.88 1.54 3.83
N GLY A 126 -8.04 1.10 4.33
CA GLY A 126 -8.42 1.21 5.74
C GLY A 126 -7.45 0.46 6.68
N LEU A 127 -7.04 -0.76 6.31
CA LEU A 127 -6.01 -1.51 7.06
C LEU A 127 -4.66 -0.80 7.05
N GLY A 128 -4.21 -0.31 5.89
CA GLY A 128 -2.96 0.44 5.76
C GLY A 128 -2.99 1.73 6.59
N TRP A 129 -4.12 2.43 6.59
CA TRP A 129 -4.35 3.60 7.43
C TRP A 129 -4.25 3.26 8.91
N GLN A 130 -4.89 2.17 9.33
CA GLN A 130 -4.85 1.70 10.72
C GLN A 130 -3.43 1.29 11.14
N ILE A 131 -2.71 0.58 10.28
CA ILE A 131 -1.36 0.10 10.56
C ILE A 131 -0.35 1.25 10.58
N GLY A 132 -0.50 2.21 9.67
CA GLY A 132 0.34 3.40 9.57
C GLY A 132 0.03 4.49 10.61
N GLU A 133 -1.02 4.31 11.43
CA GLU A 133 -1.43 5.24 12.49
C GLU A 133 -1.45 6.70 12.02
N ILE A 134 -1.99 6.92 10.81
CA ILE A 134 -1.92 8.23 10.15
C ILE A 134 -2.90 9.20 10.85
N ASP A 135 -2.34 10.17 11.57
CA ASP A 135 -3.07 11.25 12.22
C ASP A 135 -3.14 12.49 11.29
N LEU A 136 -4.29 12.70 10.63
CA LEU A 136 -4.50 13.85 9.72
C LEU A 136 -4.39 15.22 10.44
N PRO A 137 -5.01 15.42 11.63
CA PRO A 137 -4.79 16.63 12.41
C PRO A 137 -3.32 16.92 12.68
N LEU A 138 -2.56 15.91 13.08
CA LEU A 138 -1.14 16.04 13.34
C LEU A 138 -0.37 16.41 12.07
N LEU A 139 -0.65 15.72 10.95
CA LEU A 139 -0.05 16.01 9.65
C LEU A 139 -0.23 17.47 9.25
N THR A 140 -1.44 18.01 9.38
CA THR A 140 -1.73 19.39 8.95
C THR A 140 -1.17 20.44 9.90
N ARG A 141 -1.22 20.21 11.21
CA ARG A 141 -0.77 21.19 12.21
C ARG A 141 0.74 21.20 12.37
N GLU A 142 1.41 20.06 12.25
CA GLU A 142 2.83 19.91 12.57
C GLU A 142 3.74 19.79 11.35
N VAL A 143 3.19 19.85 10.13
CA VAL A 143 4.00 19.87 8.89
C VAL A 143 5.10 20.93 8.92
N GLY A 144 4.82 22.08 9.53
CA GLY A 144 5.75 23.18 9.68
C GLY A 144 6.96 22.86 10.57
N LYS A 145 6.78 22.02 11.59
CA LYS A 145 7.85 21.54 12.47
C LYS A 145 8.61 20.37 11.84
N ALA A 146 7.87 19.45 11.21
CA ALA A 146 8.44 18.30 10.51
C ALA A 146 9.37 18.75 9.36
N ARG A 147 8.95 19.72 8.53
CA ARG A 147 9.79 20.26 7.45
C ARG A 147 11.09 20.90 7.96
N TYR A 148 11.04 21.53 9.14
CA TYR A 148 12.23 22.16 9.72
C TYR A 148 13.25 21.10 10.18
N ARG A 149 12.77 20.05 10.86
CA ARG A 149 13.60 18.89 11.24
C ARG A 149 14.14 18.14 10.02
N LEU A 150 13.32 17.93 9.00
CA LEU A 150 13.79 17.36 7.73
C LEU A 150 14.83 18.24 7.07
N GLY A 151 14.66 19.57 7.14
CA GLY A 151 15.63 20.54 6.62
C GLY A 151 17.00 20.47 7.30
N GLN A 152 17.07 20.08 8.57
CA GLN A 152 18.35 19.84 9.25
C GLN A 152 19.07 18.60 8.72
N VAL A 153 18.34 17.56 8.32
CA VAL A 153 18.91 16.33 7.72
C VAL A 153 19.25 16.53 6.24
N MET A 154 18.41 17.30 5.54
CA MET A 154 18.60 17.72 4.14
C MET A 154 19.59 18.88 4.01
N TRP A 155 20.41 19.13 5.03
CA TRP A 155 21.47 20.15 4.99
C TRP A 155 22.27 20.00 3.70
N PRO A 156 22.62 21.10 3.01
CA PRO A 156 23.23 21.04 1.70
C PRO A 156 24.57 20.30 1.75
N TRP A 157 24.53 19.03 1.31
CA TRP A 157 25.65 18.10 1.30
C TRP A 157 26.80 18.58 0.41
N ASP A 158 26.54 19.45 -0.55
CA ASP A 158 27.58 20.12 -1.34
C ASP A 158 28.54 20.94 -0.48
N ARG A 159 28.11 21.41 0.70
CA ARG A 159 28.97 22.12 1.67
C ARG A 159 29.75 21.18 2.58
N ALA A 160 29.45 19.89 2.57
CA ALA A 160 30.22 18.90 3.34
C ALA A 160 31.53 18.51 2.61
N ILE A 161 31.69 18.88 1.34
CA ILE A 161 32.86 18.56 0.53
C ILE A 161 33.72 19.81 0.39
N GLU A 162 34.79 19.88 1.17
CA GLU A 162 35.82 20.90 0.98
C GLU A 162 36.62 20.57 -0.30
N ARG A 163 36.57 21.47 -1.29
CA ARG A 163 37.41 21.39 -2.49
C ARG A 163 38.64 22.24 -2.25
N ALA A 164 39.82 21.71 -2.59
CA ALA A 164 41.05 22.48 -2.51
C ALA A 164 40.91 23.76 -3.35
N PRO A 165 41.20 24.95 -2.78
CA PRO A 165 41.17 26.18 -3.54
C PRO A 165 42.23 26.11 -4.63
N ILE A 166 41.87 26.54 -5.85
CA ILE A 166 42.82 26.70 -6.94
C ILE A 166 43.73 27.86 -6.53
N GLN A 167 44.94 27.54 -6.04
CA GLN A 167 45.91 28.55 -5.67
C GLN A 167 46.52 29.14 -6.94
N ALA A 168 46.14 30.39 -7.22
CA ALA A 168 46.85 31.20 -8.21
C ALA A 168 48.08 31.79 -7.52
N GLU A 169 49.20 31.09 -7.59
CA GLU A 169 50.48 31.61 -7.09
C GLU A 169 50.99 32.68 -8.06
N ALA A 170 51.10 33.92 -7.56
CA ALA A 170 51.74 35.02 -8.26
C ALA A 170 53.16 35.17 -7.70
N ILE A 171 54.17 34.93 -8.54
CA ILE A 171 55.58 35.11 -8.18
C ILE A 171 55.96 36.56 -8.46
N GLN A 172 56.39 37.28 -7.43
CA GLN A 172 56.99 38.61 -7.56
C GLN A 172 58.43 38.54 -7.04
N SER A 173 59.41 38.89 -7.87
CA SER A 173 60.81 39.01 -7.48
C SER A 173 60.99 40.31 -6.68
N LEU A 174 61.34 40.18 -5.40
CA LEU A 174 61.71 41.31 -4.55
C LEU A 174 63.22 41.47 -4.59
N GLU A 175 63.70 42.56 -5.20
CA GLU A 175 65.11 42.95 -5.07
C GLU A 175 65.28 43.74 -3.79
N VAL A 176 66.07 43.19 -2.87
CA VAL A 176 66.46 43.83 -1.61
C VAL A 176 67.83 44.46 -1.85
N PRO A 177 67.98 45.80 -1.77
CA PRO A 177 69.29 46.42 -1.81
C PRO A 177 70.07 45.98 -0.56
N CYS A 178 71.20 45.31 -0.75
CA CYS A 178 72.14 45.04 0.32
C CYS A 178 72.97 46.31 0.53
N ASP A 179 72.50 47.22 1.39
CA ASP A 179 73.37 48.27 1.93
C ASP A 179 74.21 47.68 3.08
N GLU A 180 75.53 47.91 3.02
CA GLU A 180 76.54 47.35 3.94
C GLU A 180 76.51 47.96 5.35
N ASP A 181 75.79 49.08 5.56
CA ASP A 181 75.72 49.76 6.86
C ASP A 181 74.36 49.52 7.56
N PRO A 182 74.31 48.73 8.65
CA PRO A 182 73.09 48.56 9.42
C PRO A 182 72.75 49.85 10.18
N PRO A 183 71.45 50.20 10.33
CA PRO A 183 71.05 51.39 11.10
C PRO A 183 71.46 51.24 12.58
N PRO A 184 71.88 52.33 13.24
CA PRO A 184 72.40 52.27 14.60
C PRO A 184 71.31 51.83 15.60
N PRO A 185 71.67 51.02 16.60
CA PRO A 185 70.72 50.53 17.60
C PRO A 185 70.23 51.68 18.48
N ASN A 186 68.90 51.73 18.64
CA ASN A 186 68.17 52.64 19.50
C ASN A 186 68.11 52.15 20.95
#